data_AF-A0A098CNB8-F1
#
_entry.id   AF-A0A098CNB8-F1
#
_cell.length_a   1.000
_cell.length_b   1.000
_cell.length_c   1.000
_cell.angle_alpha   90.00
_cell.angle_beta   90.00
_cell.angle_gamma   90.00
#
_symmetry.space_group_name_H-M   'P 1'
#
loop_
_entity.id
_entity.type
_entity.pdbx_description
1 polymer ?
#
loop_
_entity_poly.entity_id
_entity_poly.type
_entity_poly.pdbx_seq_one_letter_code
_entity_poly.pdbx_strand_id
1 'polypeptide(L)'
;MENRIREFRQAQKLSQEDLARIAHVSRQTVNAIENDKYDPELLLAFKLAEILGTKVDDLFTFQLSHVKKKEEDVFWCEKYQCVLWKRADVEKRAN
;
A
#
# COMPACT_ATOMS: atom_id res chain seq x y z
N MET A 1 6.56 4.80 2.69
CA MET A 1 5.95 4.48 4.01
C MET A 1 7.07 4.28 5.01
N GLU A 2 6.93 4.61 6.30
CA GLU A 2 7.96 4.24 7.29
C GLU A 2 7.74 2.77 7.71
N ASN A 3 8.81 1.97 7.80
CA ASN A 3 8.71 0.55 8.18
C ASN A 3 9.56 0.22 9.41
N ARG A 4 9.10 -0.76 10.21
CA ARG A 4 9.79 -1.24 11.43
C ARG A 4 10.28 -2.68 11.30
N ILE A 5 10.39 -3.20 10.08
CA ILE A 5 10.72 -4.61 9.81
C ILE A 5 12.01 -5.04 10.51
N ARG A 6 13.05 -4.20 10.44
CA ARG A 6 14.35 -4.50 11.05
C ARG A 6 14.25 -4.72 12.57
N GLU A 7 13.45 -3.91 13.25
CA GLU A 7 13.24 -3.99 14.70
C GLU A 7 12.59 -5.32 15.09
N PHE A 8 11.43 -5.63 14.50
CA PHE A 8 10.71 -6.87 14.79
C PHE A 8 11.51 -8.12 14.38
N ARG A 9 12.21 -8.06 13.25
CA ARG A 9 13.06 -9.16 12.77
C ARG A 9 14.21 -9.44 13.75
N GLN A 10 14.87 -8.40 14.25
CA GLN A 10 15.96 -8.54 15.23
C GLN A 10 15.45 -9.03 16.59
N ALA A 11 14.25 -8.60 17.02
CA ALA A 11 13.62 -9.11 18.23
C ALA A 11 13.38 -10.63 18.18
N GLN A 12 13.10 -11.17 16.98
CA GLN A 12 12.99 -12.62 16.74
C GLN A 12 14.32 -13.31 16.38
N LYS A 13 15.46 -12.60 16.40
CA LYS A 13 16.80 -13.10 16.02
C LYS A 13 16.88 -13.65 14.59
N LEU A 14 16.03 -13.15 13.68
CA LEU A 14 16.04 -13.56 12.28
C LEU A 14 17.05 -12.73 11.49
N SER A 15 17.80 -13.35 10.57
CA SER A 15 18.57 -12.61 9.56
C SER A 15 17.65 -12.13 8.42
N GLN A 16 18.13 -11.21 7.57
CA GLN A 16 17.38 -10.82 6.37
C GLN A 16 17.12 -12.02 5.44
N GLU A 17 18.06 -12.96 5.37
CA GLU A 17 17.94 -14.19 4.58
C GLU A 17 16.85 -15.10 5.17
N ASP A 18 16.79 -15.23 6.50
CA ASP A 18 15.76 -16.03 7.17
C ASP A 18 14.37 -15.48 6.91
N LEU A 19 14.18 -14.18 7.12
CA LEU A 19 12.89 -13.54 6.85
C LEU A 19 12.50 -13.67 5.37
N ALA A 20 13.45 -13.50 4.46
CA ALA A 20 13.22 -13.64 3.02
C ALA A 20 12.76 -15.05 2.65
N ARG A 21 13.42 -16.07 3.20
CA ARG A 21 13.07 -17.48 3.01
C ARG A 21 11.65 -17.79 3.49
N ILE A 22 11.28 -17.34 4.70
CA ILE A 22 9.94 -17.56 5.26
C ILE A 22 8.88 -16.76 4.48
N ALA A 23 9.21 -15.55 4.06
CA ALA A 23 8.34 -14.72 3.23
C ALA A 23 8.28 -15.16 1.76
N HIS A 24 9.07 -16.15 1.33
CA HIS A 24 9.21 -16.62 -0.06
C HIS A 24 9.56 -15.49 -1.03
N VAL A 25 10.50 -14.63 -0.64
CA VAL A 25 11.05 -13.54 -1.46
C VAL A 25 12.57 -13.59 -1.45
N SER A 26 13.22 -12.78 -2.27
CA SER A 26 14.68 -12.67 -2.25
C SER A 26 15.16 -11.89 -1.01
N ARG A 27 16.38 -12.15 -0.52
CA ARG A 27 17.03 -11.30 0.49
C ARG A 27 17.10 -9.84 0.06
N GLN A 28 17.27 -9.60 -1.23
CA GLN A 28 17.31 -8.26 -1.82
C GLN A 28 15.98 -7.52 -1.64
N THR A 29 14.85 -8.23 -1.76
CA THR A 29 13.50 -7.72 -1.49
C THR A 29 13.40 -7.23 -0.04
N VAL A 30 13.76 -8.06 0.93
CA VAL A 30 13.73 -7.68 2.36
C VAL A 30 14.64 -6.49 2.63
N ASN A 31 15.86 -6.51 2.08
CA ASN A 31 16.81 -5.41 2.24
C ASN A 31 16.31 -4.10 1.59
N ALA A 32 15.65 -4.17 0.44
CA ALA A 32 15.12 -3.00 -0.24
C ALA A 32 13.97 -2.37 0.56
N ILE A 33 13.08 -3.18 1.12
CA ILE A 33 11.98 -2.70 1.97
C ILE A 33 12.54 -2.09 3.26
N GLU A 34 13.46 -2.77 3.96
CA GLU A 34 14.05 -2.27 5.21
C GLU A 34 14.79 -0.92 5.05
N ASN A 35 15.23 -0.57 3.84
CA ASN A 35 15.93 0.69 3.55
C ASN A 35 15.07 1.64 2.71
N ASP A 36 13.74 1.49 2.77
CA ASP A 36 12.75 2.37 2.15
C ASP A 36 12.98 2.62 0.64
N LYS A 37 13.53 1.61 -0.06
CA LYS A 37 13.74 1.69 -1.52
C LYS A 37 12.43 1.61 -2.29
N TYR A 38 11.45 0.88 -1.75
CA TYR A 38 10.08 0.84 -2.23
C TYR A 38 9.14 0.31 -1.13
N ASP A 39 7.86 0.63 -1.27
CA ASP A 39 6.80 0.10 -0.41
C ASP A 39 6.32 -1.26 -0.96
N PRO A 40 6.27 -2.34 -0.14
CA PRO A 40 5.87 -3.65 -0.62
C PRO A 40 4.41 -3.67 -1.08
N GLU A 41 4.08 -4.61 -1.96
CA GLU A 41 2.68 -4.90 -2.28
C GLU A 41 1.90 -5.28 -1.01
N LEU A 42 0.62 -4.95 -0.99
CA LEU A 42 -0.24 -5.14 0.18
C LEU A 42 -0.17 -6.57 0.74
N LEU A 43 -0.19 -7.59 -0.13
CA LEU A 43 -0.11 -8.99 0.28
C LEU A 43 1.22 -9.32 0.98
N LEU A 44 2.34 -8.77 0.49
CA LEU A 44 3.64 -8.95 1.11
C LEU A 44 3.72 -8.22 2.47
N ALA A 45 3.11 -7.04 2.58
CA ALA A 45 3.02 -6.33 3.86
C ALA A 45 2.28 -7.16 4.93
N PHE A 46 1.12 -7.72 4.58
CA PHE A 46 0.37 -8.62 5.47
C PHE A 46 1.18 -9.86 5.85
N LYS A 47 1.83 -10.51 4.88
CA LYS A 47 2.65 -11.69 5.13
C LYS A 47 3.80 -11.39 6.08
N LEU A 48 4.49 -10.27 5.91
CA LEU A 48 5.58 -9.85 6.78
C LEU A 48 5.09 -9.59 8.20
N ALA A 49 3.92 -8.94 8.36
CA ALA A 49 3.32 -8.70 9.66
C ALA A 49 2.97 -10.02 10.39
N GLU A 50 2.39 -10.99 9.67
CA GLU A 50 2.08 -12.31 10.21
C GLU A 50 3.33 -13.07 10.66
N ILE A 51 4.38 -13.12 9.83
CA ILE A 51 5.66 -13.77 10.17
C ILE A 51 6.29 -13.10 11.40
N LEU A 52 6.23 -11.77 11.47
CA LEU A 52 6.81 -10.99 12.55
C LEU A 52 5.91 -10.90 13.80
N GLY A 53 4.74 -11.55 13.78
CA GLY A 53 3.83 -11.64 14.92
C GLY A 53 3.24 -10.29 15.34
N THR A 54 3.00 -9.39 14.39
CA THR A 54 2.49 -8.03 14.63
C THR A 54 1.38 -7.66 13.64
N LYS A 55 0.74 -6.50 13.82
CA LYS A 55 -0.22 -5.98 12.84
C LYS A 55 0.51 -5.20 11.75
N VAL A 56 -0.10 -5.10 10.57
CA VAL A 56 0.43 -4.28 9.47
C VAL A 56 0.59 -2.83 9.90
N ASP A 57 -0.38 -2.27 10.63
CA ASP A 57 -0.35 -0.88 11.11
C ASP A 57 0.79 -0.61 12.11
N ASP A 58 1.20 -1.63 12.87
CA ASP A 58 2.32 -1.53 13.81
C ASP A 58 3.68 -1.69 13.10
N LEU A 59 3.69 -2.45 12.00
CA LEU A 59 4.88 -2.72 11.19
C LEU A 59 5.18 -1.60 10.18
N PHE A 60 4.14 -0.94 9.68
CA PHE A 60 4.20 0.05 8.63
C PHE A 60 3.39 1.29 9.00
N THR A 61 4.05 2.45 9.08
CA THR A 61 3.41 3.72 9.41
C THR A 61 3.27 4.58 8.14
N PHE A 62 2.03 4.93 7.82
CA PHE A 62 1.71 5.85 6.72
C PHE A 62 1.48 7.26 7.26
N GLN A 63 2.29 8.23 6.81
CA GLN A 63 2.11 9.65 7.15
C GLN A 63 1.52 10.41 5.96
N LEU A 64 0.35 11.02 6.16
CA LEU A 64 -0.35 11.83 5.14
C LEU A 64 0.43 13.09 4.70
N SER A 65 1.46 13.51 5.45
CA SER A 65 2.25 14.71 5.19
C SER A 65 3.15 14.63 3.94
N HIS A 66 3.36 13.44 3.37
CA HIS A 66 4.27 13.21 2.24
C HIS A 66 3.59 12.85 0.92
N VAL A 67 2.26 12.91 0.83
CA VAL A 67 1.58 12.76 -0.46
C VAL A 67 1.82 14.04 -1.25
N LYS A 68 2.84 14.04 -2.13
CA LYS A 68 2.96 15.02 -3.20
C LYS A 68 1.80 14.81 -4.16
N LYS A 69 0.61 15.29 -3.82
CA LYS A 69 -0.46 15.46 -4.79
C LYS A 69 0.00 16.54 -5.74
N LYS A 70 0.30 16.20 -7.00
CA LYS A 70 0.14 17.20 -8.04
C LYS A 70 -1.37 17.38 -8.20
N GLU A 71 -1.80 18.62 -8.22
CA GLU A 71 -3.21 18.99 -8.43
C GLU A 71 -3.76 18.37 -9.74
N GLU A 72 -2.85 18.04 -10.66
CA GLU A 72 -3.02 17.39 -11.96
C GLU A 72 -3.42 15.90 -11.89
N ASP A 73 -3.11 15.18 -10.80
CA ASP A 73 -3.31 13.72 -10.66
C ASP A 73 -4.72 13.35 -10.17
N VAL A 74 -5.55 14.34 -9.81
CA VAL A 74 -6.94 14.13 -9.41
C VAL A 74 -7.83 14.27 -10.64
N PHE A 75 -7.94 13.20 -11.43
CA PHE A 75 -8.96 13.14 -12.49
C PHE A 75 -10.33 12.94 -11.83
N TRP A 76 -11.06 14.03 -11.60
CA TRP A 76 -12.49 13.96 -11.28
C TRP A 76 -13.22 13.34 -12.46
N CYS A 77 -13.42 12.02 -12.40
CA CYS A 77 -14.27 11.35 -13.35
C CYS A 77 -15.71 11.58 -12.92
N GLU A 78 -16.44 12.46 -13.60
CA GLU A 78 -17.91 12.62 -13.50
C GLU A 78 -18.68 11.31 -13.83
N LYS A 79 -17.99 10.19 -14.05
CA LYS A 79 -18.56 8.90 -14.39
C LYS A 79 -19.29 8.22 -13.22
N TYR A 80 -19.07 8.63 -11.96
CA TYR A 80 -19.95 8.24 -10.84
C TYR A 80 -21.23 9.08 -10.75
N GLN A 81 -21.40 10.14 -11.57
CA GLN A 81 -22.70 10.80 -11.76
C GLN A 81 -23.60 10.09 -12.77
N CYS A 82 -23.09 9.12 -13.55
CA CYS A 82 -23.85 8.49 -14.63
C CYS A 82 -25.01 7.58 -14.14
N VAL A 83 -24.99 7.15 -12.87
CA VAL A 83 -26.05 6.31 -12.28
C VAL A 83 -27.31 7.12 -11.91
N LEU A 84 -27.21 8.45 -11.78
CA LEU A 84 -28.34 9.32 -11.41
C LEU A 84 -29.12 9.86 -12.62
N TRP A 85 -28.50 9.97 -13.80
CA TRP A 85 -29.15 10.53 -14.99
C TRP A 85 -30.01 9.53 -15.78
N LYS A 86 -29.84 8.21 -15.60
CA LYS A 86 -30.69 7.20 -16.28
C LYS A 86 -32.12 7.09 -15.73
N ARG A 87 -32.46 7.85 -14.67
CA ARG A 87 -33.80 7.88 -14.07
C ARG A 87 -34.61 9.12 -14.42
N ALA A 88 -34.04 10.08 -15.14
CA ALA A 88 -34.71 11.30 -15.55
C ALA A 88 -34.91 11.30 -17.07
N ASP A 89 -35.98 10.65 -17.53
CA ASP A 89 -36.57 10.87 -18.85
C ASP A 89 -37.00 12.34 -18.98
N VAL A 90 -36.11 13.21 -19.48
CA VAL A 90 -36.52 14.52 -19.97
C VAL A 90 -35.88 14.73 -21.34
N GLU A 91 -36.65 14.37 -22.36
CA GLU A 91 -36.43 14.73 -23.77
C GLU A 91 -36.00 16.19 -23.91
N LYS A 92 -34.81 16.44 -24.46
CA LYS A 92 -34.55 17.70 -25.18
C LYS A 92 -34.77 17.45 -26.66
N ARG A 93 -36.03 17.60 -27.08
CA ARG A 93 -36.40 17.87 -28.46
C ARG A 93 -35.80 19.22 -28.90
N ALA A 94 -35.20 19.19 -30.08
CA ALA A 94 -34.99 20.25 -31.08
C ALA A 94 -35.28 21.72 -30.66
N ASN A 95 -34.25 22.58 -30.74
CA ASN A 95 -33.96 23.38 -31.93
C ASN A 95 -32.58 24.03 -31.80
#